data_AF-A0A522V2J7-F1
#
_entry.id   AF-A0A522V2J7-F1
#
_cell.length_a   1.000
_cell.length_b   1.000
_cell.length_c   1.000
_cell.angle_alpha   90.00
_cell.angle_beta   90.00
_cell.angle_gamma   90.00
#
_symmetry.space_group_name_H-M   'P 1'
#
loop_
_entity.id
_entity.type
_entity.pdbx_description
1 polymer ?
#
loop_
_entity_poly.entity_id
_entity_poly.type
_entity_poly.pdbx_seq_one_letter_code
_entity_poly.pdbx_strand_id
1 'polypeptide(L)'
;MGFDIEKKNFTCLLIYTLTLLLFFTFTVLPFYPFTLIPFSPSTVFAAEISDGAVRQVGNRILFEFDITGDYNEDTEVNFTLNIKGKTYSADRLHLEGDFGKTKAGKGKKIYWNVLQDFPRGLSGRVEWDITTGGGKVVKDAATGIEMVLVKGGCYQMGDTFGDGDSDEKPVHEVCVDDFYIGKFEVTQGQWQAVMGNNPSSFKNCGDNCPVESVSWNDVQEFISRLNKKVPLSKGGTRGLYRLPTEAEWEYAARSGGKREKYAGGDDVDSVAW
;
A
#
# COMPACT_ATOMS: atom_id res chain seq x y z
N MET A 1 -44.38 11.72 11.54
CA MET A 1 -44.93 10.38 11.26
C MET A 1 -44.54 10.08 9.82
N GLY A 2 -43.42 9.42 9.55
CA GLY A 2 -43.17 7.96 9.68
C GLY A 2 -42.68 7.52 8.29
N PHE A 3 -41.42 7.07 8.14
CA PHE A 3 -41.03 5.70 7.72
C PHE A 3 -41.89 5.13 6.55
N ASP A 4 -41.37 4.57 5.46
CA ASP A 4 -40.20 3.69 5.33
C ASP A 4 -39.79 3.44 3.86
N ILE A 5 -38.65 2.76 3.73
CA ILE A 5 -37.80 2.36 2.59
C ILE A 5 -38.43 1.23 1.73
N GLU A 6 -38.18 1.16 0.41
CA GLU A 6 -37.48 0.01 -0.24
C GLU A 6 -37.24 0.07 -1.76
N LYS A 7 -36.21 -0.70 -2.12
CA LYS A 7 -35.42 -0.87 -3.35
C LYS A 7 -36.13 -1.58 -4.51
N LYS A 8 -35.47 -1.50 -5.69
CA LYS A 8 -35.20 -2.52 -6.75
C LYS A 8 -35.56 -1.96 -8.15
N ASN A 9 -34.79 -2.12 -9.24
CA ASN A 9 -33.77 -3.07 -9.67
C ASN A 9 -32.87 -2.39 -10.73
N PHE A 10 -31.60 -2.77 -10.83
CA PHE A 10 -30.91 -2.84 -12.12
C PHE A 10 -30.19 -4.18 -12.23
N THR A 11 -30.73 -5.02 -13.11
CA THR A 11 -30.04 -6.14 -13.74
C THR A 11 -29.07 -5.61 -14.79
N CYS A 12 -27.81 -6.06 -14.77
CA CYS A 12 -27.05 -6.25 -15.99
C CYS A 12 -26.07 -7.41 -15.82
N LEU A 13 -26.24 -8.43 -16.66
CA LEU A 13 -25.31 -9.52 -16.91
C LEU A 13 -24.13 -8.98 -17.72
N LEU A 14 -22.91 -9.45 -17.43
CA LEU A 14 -21.80 -9.82 -18.34
C LEU A 14 -20.60 -10.15 -17.43
N ILE A 15 -20.37 -11.41 -17.06
CA ILE A 15 -19.43 -12.36 -17.72
C ILE A 15 -18.26 -11.63 -18.39
N TYR A 16 -17.16 -11.41 -17.67
CA TYR A 16 -15.80 -11.53 -18.20
C TYR A 16 -14.87 -11.98 -17.06
N THR A 17 -14.03 -12.96 -17.37
CA THR A 17 -13.00 -13.55 -16.53
C THR A 17 -11.95 -12.52 -16.14
N LEU A 18 -11.94 -12.09 -14.88
CA LEU A 18 -10.85 -11.31 -14.32
C LEU A 18 -10.36 -12.00 -13.05
N THR A 19 -9.10 -12.43 -13.09
CA THR A 19 -8.36 -12.99 -11.96
C THR A 19 -8.37 -11.96 -10.82
N LEU A 20 -9.09 -12.28 -9.75
CA LEU A 20 -9.35 -11.34 -8.65
C LEU A 20 -8.13 -11.26 -7.72
N LEU A 21 -7.30 -10.22 -7.89
CA LEU A 21 -6.26 -9.83 -6.93
C LEU A 21 -6.91 -9.30 -5.63
N LEU A 22 -6.69 -9.99 -4.52
CA LEU A 22 -7.41 -9.86 -3.25
C LEU A 22 -6.73 -8.89 -2.24
N PHE A 23 -7.15 -7.62 -2.31
CA PHE A 23 -6.77 -6.39 -1.57
C PHE A 23 -7.28 -5.87 -0.18
N PHE A 24 -7.51 -6.62 0.90
CA PHE A 24 -8.33 -6.19 2.09
C PHE A 24 -8.16 -4.77 2.71
N THR A 25 -9.21 -4.04 3.18
CA THR A 25 -9.04 -2.84 4.07
C THR A 25 -10.14 -2.46 5.15
N PHE A 26 -10.22 -1.25 5.77
CA PHE A 26 -11.16 -0.80 6.85
C PHE A 26 -11.57 0.72 6.79
N THR A 27 -12.77 1.14 7.27
CA THR A 27 -13.22 2.57 7.40
C THR A 27 -14.11 2.80 8.65
N VAL A 28 -14.08 4.01 9.26
CA VAL A 28 -14.96 4.38 10.41
C VAL A 28 -15.53 5.82 10.28
N LEU A 29 -16.85 5.98 10.45
CA LEU A 29 -17.60 7.26 10.38
C LEU A 29 -18.03 7.82 11.77
N PRO A 30 -18.48 9.10 11.89
CA PRO A 30 -18.10 10.01 12.98
C PRO A 30 -19.22 10.38 13.99
N PHE A 31 -18.86 10.83 15.19
CA PHE A 31 -19.69 11.69 16.07
C PHE A 31 -18.84 12.58 17.00
N TYR A 32 -19.20 13.87 17.09
CA TYR A 32 -18.70 14.93 17.99
C TYR A 32 -19.32 14.83 19.42
N PRO A 33 -19.01 15.74 20.40
CA PRO A 33 -17.72 16.09 20.98
C PRO A 33 -17.73 15.94 22.52
N PHE A 34 -16.63 15.49 23.14
CA PHE A 34 -16.34 15.75 24.56
C PHE A 34 -14.83 15.79 24.79
N THR A 35 -14.37 16.83 25.49
CA THR A 35 -12.96 17.06 25.81
C THR A 35 -12.64 16.45 27.19
N LEU A 36 -11.74 15.47 27.22
CA LEU A 36 -10.91 15.11 28.38
C LEU A 36 -9.54 14.61 27.86
N ILE A 37 -8.47 15.22 28.36
CA ILE A 37 -7.04 14.88 28.16
C ILE A 37 -6.53 14.31 29.50
N PRO A 38 -5.47 13.48 29.59
CA PRO A 38 -4.95 12.46 28.67
C PRO A 38 -4.94 11.06 29.33
N PHE A 39 -5.07 10.01 28.54
CA PHE A 39 -4.52 8.70 28.90
C PHE A 39 -3.71 8.22 27.70
N SER A 40 -2.38 8.17 27.86
CA SER A 40 -1.55 7.38 26.97
C SER A 40 -1.64 5.92 27.39
N PRO A 41 -2.02 5.03 26.47
CA PRO A 41 -1.33 3.77 26.27
C PRO A 41 -0.42 3.92 25.04
N SER A 42 0.85 3.73 25.30
CA SER A 42 1.93 3.63 24.31
C SER A 42 1.67 2.55 23.26
N THR A 43 2.46 2.63 22.16
CA THR A 43 2.82 1.60 21.15
C THR A 43 1.88 1.43 19.93
N VAL A 44 2.33 1.44 18.67
CA VAL A 44 3.64 1.68 18.00
C VAL A 44 3.31 2.22 16.60
N PHE A 45 3.86 3.36 16.21
CA PHE A 45 3.78 3.90 14.85
C PHE A 45 4.62 3.03 13.90
N ALA A 46 4.14 2.84 12.66
CA ALA A 46 5.01 2.42 11.57
C ALA A 46 6.15 3.45 11.41
N ALA A 47 7.25 3.05 10.78
CA ALA A 47 8.35 3.93 10.43
C ALA A 47 7.86 5.14 9.61
N GLU A 48 7.53 6.26 10.25
CA GLU A 48 7.08 7.49 9.62
C GLU A 48 8.29 8.41 9.42
N ILE A 49 8.37 9.06 8.25
CA ILE A 49 9.37 10.08 8.00
C ILE A 49 8.85 11.39 8.58
N SER A 50 9.62 11.97 9.51
CA SER A 50 9.33 13.28 10.06
C SER A 50 10.50 14.23 9.86
N ASP A 51 10.21 15.51 9.65
CA ASP A 51 11.19 16.61 9.64
C ASP A 51 12.30 16.48 8.57
N GLY A 52 11.93 16.66 7.30
CA GLY A 52 12.85 16.64 6.17
C GLY A 52 13.53 17.99 5.92
N ALA A 53 14.86 18.05 6.03
CA ALA A 53 15.67 19.22 5.69
C ALA A 53 16.57 18.94 4.48
N VAL A 54 16.58 19.84 3.49
CA VAL A 54 17.45 19.74 2.31
C VAL A 54 18.43 20.88 2.29
N ARG A 55 19.73 20.56 2.13
CA ARG A 55 20.78 21.57 2.01
C ARG A 55 21.92 21.11 1.13
N GLN A 56 22.60 22.05 0.49
CA GLN A 56 23.83 21.78 -0.22
C GLN A 56 25.01 21.68 0.76
N VAL A 57 25.82 20.62 0.61
CA VAL A 57 27.05 20.41 1.39
C VAL A 57 28.18 20.12 0.40
N GLY A 58 29.01 21.14 0.14
CA GLY A 58 30.03 21.05 -0.91
C GLY A 58 29.42 20.83 -2.29
N ASN A 59 29.81 19.75 -2.96
CA ASN A 59 29.30 19.34 -4.27
C ASN A 59 28.12 18.36 -4.21
N ARG A 60 27.59 18.07 -3.01
CA ARG A 60 26.50 17.12 -2.78
C ARG A 60 25.26 17.84 -2.26
N ILE A 61 24.10 17.24 -2.52
CA ILE A 61 22.85 17.61 -1.85
C ILE A 61 22.64 16.63 -0.71
N LEU A 62 22.36 17.16 0.47
CA LEU A 62 22.09 16.39 1.67
C LEU A 62 20.60 16.50 2.01
N PHE A 63 19.97 15.35 2.14
CA PHE A 63 18.63 15.17 2.67
C PHE A 63 18.76 14.61 4.09
N GLU A 64 18.36 15.39 5.10
CA GLU A 64 18.27 14.94 6.48
C GLU A 64 16.81 14.65 6.82
N PHE A 65 16.56 13.55 7.51
CA PHE A 65 15.22 13.13 7.92
C PHE A 65 15.28 12.27 9.17
N ASP A 66 14.16 12.17 9.89
CA ASP A 66 14.00 11.21 10.97
C ASP A 66 13.12 10.05 10.50
N ILE A 67 13.49 8.82 10.88
CA ILE A 67 12.62 7.65 10.74
C ILE A 67 12.08 7.32 12.13
N THR A 68 10.77 7.45 12.32
CA THR A 68 10.10 7.21 13.61
C THR A 68 9.38 5.87 13.59
N GLY A 69 9.84 4.86 14.32
CA GLY A 69 9.25 3.52 14.26
C GLY A 69 9.93 2.54 15.21
N ASP A 70 9.84 1.24 14.93
CA ASP A 70 10.57 0.21 15.68
C ASP A 70 12.08 0.30 15.40
N TYR A 71 12.86 0.54 16.46
CA TYR A 71 14.32 0.70 16.38
C TYR A 71 15.07 -0.64 16.23
N ASN A 72 14.36 -1.77 16.35
CA ASN A 72 14.96 -3.10 16.34
C ASN A 72 14.87 -3.81 14.98
N GLU A 73 14.08 -3.28 14.05
CA GLU A 73 13.88 -3.84 12.72
C GLU A 73 14.36 -2.88 11.62
N ASP A 74 14.88 -3.44 10.53
CA ASP A 74 15.26 -2.65 9.36
C ASP A 74 13.98 -2.29 8.58
N THR A 75 13.88 -1.02 8.18
CA THR A 75 12.83 -0.50 7.30
C THR A 75 13.45 -0.23 5.93
N GLU A 76 12.75 -0.54 4.84
CA GLU A 76 13.24 -0.16 3.51
C GLU A 76 13.06 1.35 3.33
N VAL A 77 14.08 2.07 2.92
CA VAL A 77 14.01 3.51 2.64
C VAL A 77 14.23 3.73 1.16
N ASN A 78 13.19 4.13 0.45
CA ASN A 78 13.23 4.42 -0.97
C ASN A 78 13.44 5.92 -1.19
N PHE A 79 14.31 6.24 -2.15
CA PHE A 79 14.53 7.61 -2.62
C PHE A 79 14.14 7.68 -4.09
N THR A 80 13.31 8.66 -4.45
CA THR A 80 12.95 8.95 -5.84
C THR A 80 13.14 10.43 -6.15
N LEU A 81 13.51 10.71 -7.39
CA LEU A 81 13.79 12.05 -7.88
C LEU A 81 13.04 12.28 -9.19
N ASN A 82 12.24 13.33 -9.28
CA ASN A 82 11.61 13.76 -10.52
C ASN A 82 12.24 15.05 -11.04
N ILE A 83 12.74 15.01 -12.27
CA ILE A 83 13.29 16.17 -12.98
C ILE A 83 12.58 16.29 -14.32
N LYS A 84 11.83 17.37 -14.51
CA LYS A 84 11.08 17.67 -15.75
C LYS A 84 10.17 16.50 -16.19
N GLY A 85 9.51 15.84 -15.23
CA GLY A 85 8.60 14.73 -15.52
C GLY A 85 9.29 13.38 -15.73
N LYS A 86 10.61 13.30 -15.62
CA LYS A 86 11.34 12.03 -15.61
C LYS A 86 11.70 11.64 -14.18
N THR A 87 11.25 10.45 -13.77
CA THR A 87 11.53 9.88 -12.45
C THR A 87 12.80 9.03 -12.48
N TYR A 88 13.63 9.17 -11.45
CA TYR A 88 14.87 8.43 -11.22
C TYR A 88 14.78 7.79 -9.84
N SER A 89 14.93 6.46 -9.81
CA SER A 89 15.00 5.67 -8.58
C SER A 89 16.44 5.65 -8.03
N ALA A 90 16.58 5.28 -6.75
CA ALA A 90 17.86 5.29 -6.03
C ALA A 90 18.98 4.50 -6.72
N ASP A 91 18.66 3.38 -7.40
CA ASP A 91 19.59 2.54 -8.14
C ASP A 91 20.20 3.22 -9.38
N ARG A 92 19.54 4.27 -9.89
CA ARG A 92 19.97 5.05 -11.05
C ARG A 92 20.72 6.33 -10.69
N LEU A 93 20.96 6.55 -9.40
CA LEU A 93 21.58 7.77 -8.87
C LEU A 93 22.83 7.42 -8.04
N HIS A 94 23.79 8.33 -8.00
CA HIS A 94 24.96 8.20 -7.13
C HIS A 94 24.61 8.75 -5.74
N LEU A 95 23.92 7.91 -4.96
CA LEU A 95 23.51 8.18 -3.58
C LEU A 95 24.44 7.49 -2.56
N GLU A 96 24.62 8.12 -1.40
CA GLU A 96 25.31 7.55 -0.23
C GLU A 96 24.47 7.82 1.03
N GLY A 97 24.51 6.90 2.01
CA GLY A 97 23.90 7.11 3.32
C GLY A 97 22.74 6.16 3.63
N ASP A 98 21.75 6.66 4.36
CA ASP A 98 20.64 5.92 4.96
C ASP A 98 19.49 5.67 3.95
N PHE A 99 19.74 4.85 2.92
CA PHE A 99 18.72 4.38 1.96
C PHE A 99 18.78 2.85 1.80
N GLY A 100 17.70 2.25 1.31
CA GLY A 100 17.48 0.80 1.36
C GLY A 100 17.19 0.34 2.80
N LYS A 101 17.61 -0.87 3.17
CA LYS A 101 17.41 -1.40 4.53
C LYS A 101 18.12 -0.56 5.60
N THR A 102 17.32 0.18 6.38
CA THR A 102 17.79 1.16 7.35
C THR A 102 17.00 1.06 8.65
N LYS A 103 17.68 1.07 9.79
CA LYS A 103 17.02 1.09 11.11
C LYS A 103 16.34 2.43 11.38
N ALA A 104 15.21 2.40 12.08
CA ALA A 104 14.58 3.62 12.58
C ALA A 104 15.54 4.44 13.46
N GLY A 105 15.35 5.76 13.47
CA GLY A 105 16.13 6.68 14.28
C GLY A 105 16.21 8.09 13.69
N LYS A 106 16.71 9.01 14.52
CA LYS A 106 16.84 10.42 14.17
C LYS A 106 18.11 10.71 13.38
N GLY A 107 18.09 11.79 12.60
CA GLY A 107 19.25 12.36 11.91
C GLY A 107 19.77 11.49 10.78
N LYS A 108 18.89 10.75 10.10
CA LYS A 108 19.21 9.96 8.90
C LYS A 108 19.59 10.88 7.76
N LYS A 109 20.49 10.42 6.91
CA LYS A 109 21.10 11.25 5.87
C LYS A 109 21.23 10.49 4.56
N ILE A 110 20.73 11.10 3.49
CA ILE A 110 21.06 10.69 2.12
C ILE A 110 21.84 11.82 1.47
N TYR A 111 23.01 11.48 0.91
CA TYR A 111 23.84 12.38 0.13
C TYR A 111 23.71 12.02 -1.34
N TRP A 112 23.46 13.02 -2.17
CA TRP A 112 23.36 12.86 -3.61
C TRP A 112 24.48 13.62 -4.34
N ASN A 113 25.27 12.90 -5.16
CA ASN A 113 26.30 13.49 -5.99
C ASN A 113 25.76 13.99 -7.34
N VAL A 114 25.15 15.18 -7.31
CA VAL A 114 24.50 15.80 -8.47
C VAL A 114 25.41 15.87 -9.69
N LEU A 115 26.68 16.24 -9.54
CA LEU A 115 27.59 16.44 -10.67
C LEU A 115 28.07 15.14 -11.30
N GLN A 116 27.94 14.01 -10.61
CA GLN A 116 28.24 12.69 -11.17
C GLN A 116 27.09 12.19 -12.05
N ASP A 117 25.85 12.39 -11.59
CA ASP A 117 24.66 12.02 -12.36
C ASP A 117 24.35 13.03 -13.48
N PHE A 118 24.59 14.31 -13.22
CA PHE A 118 24.30 15.44 -14.12
C PHE A 118 25.52 16.35 -14.28
N PRO A 119 26.58 15.94 -15.03
CA PRO A 119 27.82 16.69 -15.16
C PRO A 119 27.67 18.06 -15.82
N ARG A 120 26.59 18.27 -16.60
CA ARG A 120 26.26 19.55 -17.24
C ARG A 120 25.42 20.47 -16.35
N GLY A 121 25.18 20.06 -15.10
CA GLY A 121 24.28 20.73 -14.17
C GLY A 121 22.80 20.38 -14.41
N LEU A 122 21.98 20.71 -13.42
CA LEU A 122 20.53 20.57 -13.47
C LEU A 122 19.90 21.88 -13.92
N SER A 123 18.93 21.79 -14.82
CA SER A 123 18.06 22.92 -15.17
C SER A 123 16.61 22.49 -14.96
N GLY A 124 15.84 23.31 -14.25
CA GLY A 124 14.43 23.05 -13.95
C GLY A 124 14.15 22.74 -12.48
N ARG A 125 12.87 22.56 -12.16
CA ARG A 125 12.42 22.16 -10.82
C ARG A 125 12.81 20.71 -10.58
N VAL A 126 13.36 20.45 -9.40
CA VAL A 126 13.69 19.12 -8.92
C VAL A 126 12.72 18.80 -7.80
N GLU A 127 11.92 17.77 -8.00
CA GLU A 127 11.04 17.21 -6.98
C GLU A 127 11.66 15.90 -6.50
N TRP A 128 11.55 15.61 -5.22
CA TRP A 128 12.13 14.42 -4.61
C TRP A 128 11.14 13.89 -3.58
N ASP A 129 11.22 12.58 -3.35
CA ASP A 129 10.40 11.92 -2.36
C ASP A 129 11.23 10.82 -1.67
N ILE A 130 11.17 10.81 -0.34
CA ILE A 130 11.76 9.77 0.51
C ILE A 130 10.58 9.06 1.14
N THR A 131 10.49 7.75 0.93
CA THR A 131 9.42 6.94 1.50
C THR A 131 10.01 5.76 2.22
N THR A 132 9.37 5.36 3.31
CA THR A 132 9.67 4.08 3.95
C THR A 132 8.84 2.99 3.25
N GLY A 133 9.51 2.08 2.57
CA GLY A 133 8.94 0.83 2.11
C GLY A 133 8.75 -0.12 3.27
N GLY A 134 7.54 -0.66 3.39
CA GLY A 134 7.18 -1.63 4.42
C GLY A 134 6.47 -0.98 5.60
N GLY A 135 5.18 -0.71 5.44
CA GLY A 135 4.29 -0.69 6.60
C GLY A 135 4.49 -2.00 7.37
N LYS A 136 4.47 -1.94 8.71
CA LYS A 136 4.67 -3.10 9.60
C LYS A 136 4.01 -4.34 9.01
N VAL A 137 4.83 -5.31 8.59
CA VAL A 137 4.33 -6.58 8.08
C VAL A 137 3.84 -7.38 9.27
N VAL A 138 2.54 -7.36 9.51
CA VAL A 138 1.91 -8.19 10.53
C VAL A 138 1.63 -9.55 9.93
N LYS A 139 2.32 -10.58 10.43
CA LYS A 139 2.04 -11.96 10.03
C LYS A 139 0.96 -12.54 10.94
N ASP A 140 -0.16 -12.97 10.35
CA ASP A 140 -1.20 -13.66 11.09
C ASP A 140 -0.68 -15.01 11.60
N ALA A 141 -0.80 -15.25 12.89
CA ALA A 141 -0.26 -16.46 13.51
C ALA A 141 -1.04 -17.73 13.09
N ALA A 142 -2.31 -17.61 12.71
CA ALA A 142 -3.15 -18.75 12.36
C ALA A 142 -2.95 -19.21 10.91
N THR A 143 -2.64 -18.30 10.00
CA THR A 143 -2.58 -18.58 8.56
C THR A 143 -1.26 -18.20 7.90
N GLY A 144 -0.40 -17.45 8.60
CA GLY A 144 0.86 -16.98 8.05
C GLY A 144 0.70 -15.89 6.99
N ILE A 145 -0.49 -15.33 6.81
CA ILE A 145 -0.73 -14.22 5.86
C ILE A 145 0.02 -12.99 6.37
N GLU A 146 0.85 -12.42 5.50
CA GLU A 146 1.58 -11.18 5.73
C GLU A 146 0.73 -9.98 5.31
N MET A 147 0.44 -9.09 6.26
CA MET A 147 -0.36 -7.88 6.06
C MET A 147 0.50 -6.64 6.20
N VAL A 148 0.39 -5.68 5.29
CA VAL A 148 1.12 -4.41 5.28
C VAL A 148 0.17 -3.29 5.70
N LEU A 149 0.60 -2.42 6.62
CA LEU A 149 -0.12 -1.18 6.90
C LEU A 149 0.07 -0.19 5.75
N VAL A 150 -1.03 0.26 5.15
CA VAL A 150 -1.10 1.36 4.21
C VAL A 150 -1.68 2.56 4.94
N LYS A 151 -0.95 3.68 4.92
CA LYS A 151 -1.41 4.94 5.50
C LYS A 151 -2.46 5.58 4.60
N GLY A 152 -3.59 5.91 5.19
CA GLY A 152 -4.71 6.55 4.53
C GLY A 152 -4.36 7.93 3.99
N GLY A 153 -5.13 8.37 3.01
CA GLY A 153 -4.90 9.61 2.29
C GLY A 153 -5.95 9.83 1.22
N CYS A 154 -5.90 10.99 0.58
CA CYS A 154 -6.77 11.33 -0.54
C CYS A 154 -5.97 11.28 -1.85
N TYR A 155 -6.59 10.78 -2.91
CA TYR A 155 -5.96 10.67 -4.23
C TYR A 155 -6.98 10.80 -5.35
N GLN A 156 -6.48 10.97 -6.57
CA GLN A 156 -7.29 11.02 -7.78
C GLN A 156 -7.47 9.60 -8.33
N MET A 157 -8.65 9.02 -8.12
CA MET A 157 -9.01 7.67 -8.57
C MET A 157 -9.48 7.68 -10.02
N GLY A 158 -9.08 6.66 -10.78
CA GLY A 158 -9.40 6.50 -12.21
C GLY A 158 -8.22 6.82 -13.13
N ASP A 159 -8.49 6.93 -14.43
CA ASP A 159 -7.46 7.15 -15.44
C ASP A 159 -7.02 8.63 -15.53
N THR A 160 -5.86 8.92 -14.93
CA THR A 160 -5.23 10.25 -14.94
C THR A 160 -4.29 10.50 -16.12
N PHE A 161 -4.18 9.56 -17.06
CA PHE A 161 -3.34 9.63 -18.25
C PHE A 161 -4.15 9.79 -19.54
N GLY A 162 -5.44 9.49 -19.50
CA GLY A 162 -6.44 9.81 -20.53
C GLY A 162 -6.66 8.70 -21.56
N ASP A 163 -5.91 7.60 -21.49
CA ASP A 163 -5.95 6.45 -22.38
C ASP A 163 -6.75 5.25 -21.86
N GLY A 164 -7.36 5.36 -20.68
CA GLY A 164 -8.24 4.37 -20.07
C GLY A 164 -9.66 4.33 -20.65
N ASP A 165 -10.40 3.28 -20.29
CA ASP A 165 -11.75 3.02 -20.77
C ASP A 165 -12.79 3.99 -20.17
N SER A 166 -14.04 3.91 -20.64
CA SER A 166 -15.10 4.85 -20.23
C SER A 166 -15.52 4.68 -18.76
N ASP A 167 -15.34 3.49 -18.20
CA ASP A 167 -15.63 3.14 -16.81
C ASP A 167 -14.49 3.50 -15.86
N GLU A 168 -13.31 3.87 -16.37
CA GLU A 168 -12.20 4.44 -15.60
C GLU A 168 -12.30 5.97 -15.45
N LYS A 169 -13.40 6.56 -15.92
CA LYS A 169 -13.65 8.01 -16.01
C LYS A 169 -15.02 8.38 -15.41
N PRO A 170 -15.20 9.60 -14.87
CA PRO A 170 -14.19 10.64 -14.72
C PRO A 170 -13.28 10.40 -13.52
N VAL A 171 -12.06 10.95 -13.61
CA VAL A 171 -11.17 11.05 -12.45
C VAL A 171 -11.85 11.87 -11.36
N HIS A 172 -11.81 11.36 -10.14
CA HIS A 172 -12.40 12.02 -8.97
C HIS A 172 -11.56 11.78 -7.71
N GLU A 173 -11.67 12.72 -6.76
CA GLU A 173 -10.96 12.60 -5.49
C GLU A 173 -11.65 11.58 -4.58
N VAL A 174 -10.86 10.64 -4.05
CA VAL A 174 -11.31 9.64 -3.07
C VAL A 174 -10.34 9.64 -1.90
N CYS A 175 -10.86 9.58 -0.67
CA CYS A 175 -10.08 9.45 0.55
C CYS A 175 -10.30 8.07 1.16
N VAL A 176 -9.22 7.44 1.62
CA VAL A 176 -9.21 6.15 2.32
C VAL A 176 -8.59 6.31 3.70
N ASP A 177 -9.11 5.59 4.69
CA ASP A 177 -8.55 5.56 6.05
C ASP A 177 -7.25 4.73 6.11
N ASP A 178 -6.56 4.71 7.24
CA ASP A 178 -5.45 3.77 7.49
C ASP A 178 -5.98 2.32 7.42
N PHE A 179 -5.25 1.43 6.74
CA PHE A 179 -5.71 0.06 6.58
C PHE A 179 -4.61 -0.98 6.39
N TYR A 180 -4.93 -2.25 6.64
CA TYR A 180 -4.01 -3.36 6.39
C TYR A 180 -4.42 -4.14 5.16
N ILE A 181 -3.47 -4.36 4.26
CA ILE A 181 -3.64 -5.06 2.99
C ILE A 181 -2.74 -6.29 2.93
N GLY A 182 -3.15 -7.35 2.22
CA GLY A 182 -2.25 -8.47 1.98
C GLY A 182 -0.97 -7.98 1.28
N LYS A 183 0.21 -8.47 1.68
CA LYS A 183 1.45 -8.18 0.96
C LYS A 183 1.47 -8.87 -0.41
N PHE A 184 0.83 -10.03 -0.46
CA PHE A 184 0.71 -10.90 -1.63
C PHE A 184 -0.74 -11.35 -1.76
N GLU A 185 -1.08 -11.89 -2.92
CA GLU A 185 -2.32 -12.65 -3.11
C GLU A 185 -2.38 -13.83 -2.13
N VAL A 186 -3.61 -14.26 -1.81
CA VAL A 186 -3.82 -15.46 -0.98
C VAL A 186 -3.27 -16.67 -1.73
N THR A 187 -2.37 -17.41 -1.08
CA THR A 187 -1.72 -18.55 -1.72
C THR A 187 -2.58 -19.82 -1.67
N GLN A 188 -2.25 -20.79 -2.51
CA GLN A 188 -2.89 -22.10 -2.53
C GLN A 188 -2.77 -22.83 -1.18
N GLY A 189 -1.60 -22.76 -0.54
CA GLY A 189 -1.37 -23.35 0.78
C GLY A 189 -2.21 -22.67 1.87
N GLN A 190 -2.30 -21.33 1.84
CA GLN A 190 -3.13 -20.57 2.77
C GLN A 190 -4.62 -20.88 2.58
N TRP A 191 -5.08 -20.93 1.32
CA TRP A 191 -6.45 -21.32 0.99
C TRP A 191 -6.76 -22.72 1.53
N GLN A 192 -5.90 -23.70 1.24
CA GLN A 192 -6.10 -25.09 1.65
C GLN A 192 -6.11 -25.25 3.18
N ALA A 193 -5.30 -24.49 3.91
CA ALA A 193 -5.30 -24.49 5.38
C ALA A 193 -6.63 -23.97 5.99
N VAL A 194 -7.33 -23.08 5.30
CA VAL A 194 -8.61 -22.52 5.75
C VAL A 194 -9.80 -23.35 5.26
N MET A 195 -9.80 -23.71 3.97
CA MET A 195 -10.95 -24.29 3.28
C MET A 195 -10.92 -25.82 3.22
N GLY A 196 -9.74 -26.44 3.33
CA GLY A 196 -9.56 -27.89 3.27
C GLY A 196 -9.52 -28.48 1.85
N ASN A 197 -9.55 -27.64 0.81
CA ASN A 197 -9.43 -28.03 -0.60
C ASN A 197 -8.53 -27.05 -1.35
N ASN A 198 -8.24 -27.30 -2.63
CA ASN A 198 -7.48 -26.39 -3.48
C ASN A 198 -8.01 -26.44 -4.93
N PRO A 199 -8.83 -25.47 -5.37
CA PRO A 199 -9.50 -25.48 -6.68
C PRO A 199 -8.61 -25.08 -7.85
N SER A 200 -7.40 -24.55 -7.59
CA SER A 200 -6.52 -23.98 -8.62
C SER A 200 -6.20 -24.97 -9.75
N SER A 201 -6.24 -24.53 -10.99
CA SER A 201 -5.72 -25.24 -12.17
C SER A 201 -4.19 -25.24 -12.24
N PHE A 202 -3.52 -24.15 -11.85
CA PHE A 202 -2.06 -24.03 -11.91
C PHE A 202 -1.40 -24.63 -10.66
N LYS A 203 -0.87 -25.86 -10.76
CA LYS A 203 -0.27 -26.56 -9.60
C LYS A 203 1.25 -26.56 -9.54
N ASN A 204 1.92 -26.22 -10.64
CA ASN A 204 3.36 -26.48 -10.81
C ASN A 204 4.28 -25.56 -9.97
N CYS A 205 3.76 -24.50 -9.34
CA CYS A 205 4.53 -23.60 -8.47
C CYS A 205 4.36 -23.89 -6.95
N GLY A 206 3.60 -24.93 -6.57
CA GLY A 206 3.43 -25.36 -5.18
C GLY A 206 2.54 -24.45 -4.31
N ASP A 207 2.70 -24.55 -2.99
CA ASP A 207 1.81 -23.88 -2.01
C ASP A 207 1.88 -22.35 -2.02
N ASN A 208 2.92 -21.79 -2.64
CA ASN A 208 3.16 -20.34 -2.73
C ASN A 208 2.53 -19.70 -3.97
N CYS A 209 1.97 -20.47 -4.90
CA CYS A 209 1.19 -19.90 -5.99
C CYS A 209 -0.04 -19.16 -5.43
N PRO A 210 -0.55 -18.12 -6.10
CA PRO A 210 -1.88 -17.61 -5.81
C PRO A 210 -2.93 -18.70 -6.03
N VAL A 211 -3.97 -18.69 -5.19
CA VAL A 211 -5.16 -19.50 -5.44
C VAL A 211 -5.97 -18.88 -6.58
N GLU A 212 -6.42 -19.72 -7.51
CA GLU A 212 -7.31 -19.31 -8.59
C GLU A 212 -8.42 -20.34 -8.82
N SER A 213 -9.28 -20.11 -9.81
CA SER A 213 -10.50 -20.90 -10.04
C SER A 213 -11.47 -20.84 -8.85
N VAL A 214 -11.52 -19.71 -8.16
CA VAL A 214 -12.43 -19.40 -7.04
C VAL A 214 -13.46 -18.36 -7.45
N SER A 215 -14.71 -18.53 -7.00
CA SER A 215 -15.76 -17.53 -7.20
C SER A 215 -15.78 -16.51 -6.05
N TRP A 216 -16.46 -15.38 -6.25
CA TRP A 216 -16.68 -14.39 -5.20
C TRP A 216 -17.34 -15.00 -3.95
N ASN A 217 -18.28 -15.94 -4.14
CA ASN A 217 -18.95 -16.63 -3.04
C ASN A 217 -17.97 -17.53 -2.25
N ASP A 218 -17.07 -18.21 -2.94
CA ASP A 218 -16.04 -19.03 -2.28
C ASP A 218 -15.10 -18.14 -1.45
N VAL A 219 -14.77 -16.96 -1.97
CA VAL A 219 -13.96 -15.96 -1.26
C VAL A 219 -14.67 -15.46 0.01
N GLN A 220 -15.98 -15.17 -0.05
CA GLN A 220 -16.73 -14.79 1.16
C GLN A 220 -16.72 -15.90 2.21
N GLU A 221 -16.85 -17.17 1.79
CA GLU A 221 -16.78 -18.30 2.70
C GLU A 221 -15.38 -18.46 3.29
N PHE A 222 -14.32 -18.31 2.48
CA PHE A 222 -12.94 -18.28 2.95
C PHE A 222 -12.75 -17.21 4.04
N ILE A 223 -13.20 -15.98 3.79
CA ILE A 223 -13.12 -14.85 4.73
C ILE A 223 -13.88 -15.16 6.02
N SER A 224 -15.09 -15.70 5.91
CA SER A 224 -15.91 -16.12 7.05
C SER A 224 -15.20 -17.16 7.91
N ARG A 225 -14.57 -18.16 7.30
CA ARG A 225 -13.79 -19.18 8.02
C ARG A 225 -12.50 -18.62 8.61
N LEU A 226 -11.78 -17.78 7.88
CA LEU A 226 -10.56 -17.12 8.33
C LEU A 226 -10.83 -16.31 9.60
N ASN A 227 -11.86 -15.45 9.57
CA ASN A 227 -12.24 -14.62 10.70
C ASN A 227 -12.68 -15.42 11.94
N LYS A 228 -13.09 -16.69 11.79
CA LYS A 228 -13.37 -17.60 12.92
C LYS A 228 -12.11 -18.22 13.52
N LYS A 229 -11.03 -18.33 12.74
CA LYS A 229 -9.75 -18.94 13.16
C LYS A 229 -8.81 -17.95 13.83
N VAL A 230 -8.95 -16.66 13.53
CA VAL A 230 -8.09 -15.61 14.10
C VAL A 230 -8.52 -15.34 15.56
N PRO A 231 -7.61 -15.44 16.54
CA PRO A 231 -7.92 -15.12 17.93
C PRO A 231 -8.39 -13.67 18.06
N LEU A 232 -9.40 -13.42 18.89
CA LEU A 232 -9.81 -12.06 19.24
C LEU A 232 -8.59 -11.32 19.77
N SER A 233 -8.15 -10.27 19.07
CA SER A 233 -7.19 -9.31 19.61
C SER A 233 -7.76 -8.77 20.94
N LYS A 234 -6.93 -8.75 21.98
CA LYS A 234 -7.29 -8.20 23.31
C LYS A 234 -7.76 -6.75 23.11
N GLY A 235 -9.08 -6.54 23.08
CA GLY A 235 -9.69 -5.28 22.66
C GLY A 235 -11.00 -5.43 21.89
N GLY A 236 -11.28 -6.62 21.34
CA GLY A 236 -12.64 -7.01 20.93
C GLY A 236 -13.14 -6.34 19.65
N THR A 237 -12.63 -6.78 18.50
CA THR A 237 -13.36 -6.60 17.23
C THR A 237 -13.38 -7.94 16.49
N ARG A 238 -14.57 -8.51 16.29
CA ARG A 238 -14.79 -9.62 15.37
C ARG A 238 -14.85 -9.05 13.93
N GLY A 239 -14.14 -9.67 12.99
CA GLY A 239 -14.21 -9.35 11.55
C GLY A 239 -13.05 -8.50 11.01
N LEU A 240 -11.81 -9.00 11.10
CA LEU A 240 -10.60 -8.27 10.68
C LEU A 240 -10.34 -8.34 9.17
N TYR A 241 -10.71 -9.45 8.54
CA TYR A 241 -10.50 -9.66 7.12
C TYR A 241 -11.81 -9.38 6.34
N ARG A 242 -11.81 -8.42 5.41
CA ARG A 242 -12.75 -8.24 4.30
C ARG A 242 -12.06 -7.88 2.96
N LEU A 243 -12.62 -8.26 1.80
CA LEU A 243 -12.11 -7.81 0.50
C LEU A 243 -11.77 -6.29 0.46
N PRO A 244 -10.79 -5.85 -0.36
CA PRO A 244 -10.60 -4.43 -0.69
C PRO A 244 -11.92 -3.79 -1.07
N THR A 245 -12.08 -2.50 -0.81
CA THR A 245 -12.84 -1.68 -1.74
C THR A 245 -11.97 -1.39 -2.97
N GLU A 246 -12.60 -1.10 -4.11
CA GLU A 246 -11.87 -0.76 -5.33
C GLU A 246 -10.93 0.44 -5.12
N ALA A 247 -11.41 1.48 -4.42
CA ALA A 247 -10.63 2.68 -4.11
C ALA A 247 -9.37 2.39 -3.29
N GLU A 248 -9.51 1.48 -2.34
CA GLU A 248 -8.41 1.02 -1.50
C GLU A 248 -7.38 0.19 -2.28
N TRP A 249 -7.86 -0.69 -3.15
CA TRP A 249 -7.02 -1.51 -4.01
C TRP A 249 -6.19 -0.63 -4.94
N GLU A 250 -6.82 0.33 -5.61
CA GLU A 250 -6.13 1.25 -6.51
C GLU A 250 -5.18 2.18 -5.74
N TYR A 251 -5.58 2.71 -4.59
CA TYR A 251 -4.70 3.53 -3.74
C TYR A 251 -3.41 2.80 -3.36
N ALA A 252 -3.53 1.54 -2.94
CA ALA A 252 -2.38 0.72 -2.59
C ALA A 252 -1.53 0.34 -3.81
N ALA A 253 -2.17 -0.01 -4.94
CA ALA A 253 -1.48 -0.31 -6.19
C ALA A 253 -0.70 0.90 -6.74
N ARG A 254 -1.20 2.12 -6.49
CA ARG A 254 -0.57 3.40 -6.83
C ARG A 254 0.37 3.93 -5.76
N SER A 255 1.03 3.05 -4.98
CA SER A 255 2.05 3.47 -4.01
C SER A 255 1.57 4.54 -3.01
N GLY A 256 0.30 4.46 -2.57
CA GLY A 256 -0.33 5.49 -1.72
C GLY A 256 -0.99 6.61 -2.52
N GLY A 257 -1.62 6.28 -3.65
CA GLY A 257 -2.38 7.24 -4.47
C GLY A 257 -1.52 8.17 -5.33
N LYS A 258 -0.25 7.83 -5.58
CA LYS A 258 0.61 8.56 -6.51
C LYS A 258 0.08 8.48 -7.94
N ARG A 259 0.38 9.50 -8.73
CA ARG A 259 0.03 9.55 -10.15
C ARG A 259 1.02 8.70 -10.97
N GLU A 260 0.89 7.38 -10.87
CA GLU A 260 1.72 6.39 -11.57
C GLU A 260 0.88 5.60 -12.59
N LYS A 261 1.40 5.37 -13.81
CA LYS A 261 0.65 4.62 -14.84
C LYS A 261 0.52 3.14 -14.49
N TYR A 262 1.56 2.56 -13.91
CA TYR A 262 1.63 1.19 -13.47
C TYR A 262 2.07 1.14 -12.00
N ALA A 263 1.82 0.03 -11.33
CA ALA A 263 2.31 -0.16 -9.97
C ALA A 263 3.86 -0.11 -9.97
N GLY A 264 4.42 0.93 -9.34
CA GLY A 264 5.86 1.15 -9.24
C GLY A 264 6.46 2.11 -10.28
N GLY A 265 5.67 2.69 -11.20
CA GLY A 265 6.15 3.74 -12.10
C GLY A 265 5.37 3.92 -13.41
N ASP A 266 5.86 4.81 -14.27
CA ASP A 266 5.21 5.18 -15.53
C ASP A 266 5.75 4.43 -16.76
N ASP A 267 6.89 3.76 -16.62
CA ASP A 267 7.60 3.09 -17.70
C ASP A 267 7.41 1.57 -17.60
N VAL A 268 6.68 1.00 -18.56
CA VAL A 268 6.34 -0.44 -18.57
C VAL A 268 7.60 -1.31 -18.57
N ASP A 269 8.66 -0.89 -19.26
CA ASP A 269 9.90 -1.66 -19.35
C ASP A 269 10.65 -1.71 -18.01
N SER A 270 10.32 -0.81 -17.08
CA SER A 270 10.92 -0.74 -15.75
C SER A 270 10.17 -1.54 -14.68
N VAL A 271 8.90 -1.88 -14.93
CA VAL A 271 8.02 -2.53 -13.93
C VAL A 271 7.44 -3.87 -14.39
N ALA A 272 7.41 -4.15 -15.69
CA ALA A 272 6.97 -5.42 -16.24
C ALA A 272 8.12 -6.44 -16.28
N TRP A 273 7.77 -7.74 -16.28
CA TRP A 273 8.68 -8.87 -16.25
C TRP A 273 8.55 -9.74 -17.51
#